data_AF-A0A7W4KA35-F1
#
_entry.id   AF-A0A7W4KA35-F1
#
_cell.length_a   1.000
_cell.length_b   1.000
_cell.length_c   1.000
_cell.angle_alpha   90.00
_cell.angle_beta   90.00
_cell.angle_gamma   90.00
#
_symmetry.space_group_name_H-M   'P 1'
#
loop_
_entity.id
_entity.type
_entity.pdbx_description
1 polymer ?
#
loop_
_entity_poly.entity_id
_entity_poly.type
_entity_poly.pdbx_seq_one_letter_code
_entity_poly.pdbx_strand_id
1 'polypeptide(L)'
;MRVRLSSAILVTAGTMLAGCVNKPAPQAGGPANPFGYIKRSAVCQVGPVHSVSPGQMAATMTVRSDDGNCGIVVQQTGGQAYASFGVSPAPEHGKAFIYNFANHTYVTYTPNTAYAGQDRFTVTLIRGGGQPREYLAVTATVDATGVVVPVPAVSAPAVPAKPAATPVRRRAATTRHH
;
A
#
# COMPACT_ATOMS: atom_id res chain seq x y z
N MET A 1 -18.99 -69.67 70.17
CA MET A 1 -20.42 -69.62 69.77
C MET A 1 -20.87 -68.16 69.87
N ARG A 2 -21.33 -67.55 68.75
CA ARG A 2 -22.07 -66.25 68.64
C ARG A 2 -21.24 -64.97 68.94
N VAL A 3 -20.66 -64.21 68.00
CA VAL A 3 -21.13 -63.45 66.80
C VAL A 3 -21.60 -62.02 67.15
N ARG A 4 -21.12 -61.04 66.34
CA ARG A 4 -21.63 -59.66 66.04
C ARG A 4 -20.99 -58.52 66.86
N LEU A 5 -20.64 -57.34 66.32
CA LEU A 5 -21.02 -56.64 65.09
C LEU A 5 -19.98 -55.49 64.89
N SER A 6 -19.35 -55.34 63.72
CA SER A 6 -18.46 -54.20 63.46
C SER A 6 -18.92 -53.43 62.23
N SER A 7 -19.52 -52.28 62.53
CA SER A 7 -19.27 -50.96 61.97
C SER A 7 -19.30 -50.75 60.45
N ALA A 8 -20.42 -50.14 60.03
CA ALA A 8 -20.50 -48.92 59.23
C ALA A 8 -19.61 -48.80 57.99
N ILE A 9 -20.22 -49.04 56.83
CA ILE A 9 -19.71 -48.71 55.50
C ILE A 9 -19.81 -47.18 55.32
N LEU A 10 -18.65 -46.51 55.28
CA LEU A 10 -18.50 -45.12 54.86
C LEU A 10 -18.76 -45.00 53.36
N VAL A 11 -19.81 -44.25 53.00
CA VAL A 11 -20.08 -43.85 51.62
C VAL A 11 -19.14 -42.69 51.28
N THR A 12 -18.12 -42.97 50.47
CA THR A 12 -17.23 -41.95 49.93
C THR A 12 -17.94 -41.18 48.81
N ALA A 13 -18.16 -39.89 49.05
CA ALA A 13 -18.66 -38.95 48.07
C ALA A 13 -17.65 -38.82 46.91
N GLY A 14 -18.06 -39.21 45.71
CA GLY A 14 -17.28 -39.01 44.49
C GLY A 14 -17.25 -37.52 44.12
N THR A 15 -16.07 -36.93 44.18
CA THR A 15 -15.81 -35.60 43.63
C THR A 15 -15.78 -35.69 42.10
N MET A 16 -16.79 -35.13 41.43
CA MET A 16 -16.75 -34.95 39.99
C MET A 16 -15.73 -33.84 39.67
N LEU A 17 -14.57 -34.23 39.15
CA LEU A 17 -13.63 -33.30 38.52
C LEU A 17 -14.30 -32.73 37.26
N ALA A 18 -14.73 -31.47 37.32
CA ALA A 18 -15.20 -30.74 36.16
C ALA A 18 -14.08 -30.70 35.10
N GLY A 19 -14.32 -31.34 33.96
CA GLY A 19 -13.40 -31.30 32.83
C GLY A 19 -13.28 -29.87 32.31
N CYS A 20 -12.07 -29.30 32.35
CA CYS A 20 -11.75 -28.15 31.53
C CYS A 20 -11.91 -28.57 30.06
N VAL A 21 -12.92 -28.01 29.39
CA VAL A 21 -12.96 -27.98 27.93
C VAL A 21 -11.66 -27.30 27.48
N ASN A 22 -10.71 -28.09 26.99
CA ASN A 22 -9.55 -27.59 26.25
C ASN A 22 -10.07 -26.94 24.97
N LYS A 23 -10.46 -25.67 25.05
CA LYS A 23 -10.59 -24.83 23.87
C LYS A 23 -9.21 -24.85 23.21
N PRO A 24 -9.09 -25.28 21.93
CA PRO A 24 -7.83 -25.17 21.22
C PRO A 24 -7.32 -23.75 21.41
N ALA A 25 -6.08 -23.59 21.85
CA ALA A 25 -5.44 -22.29 21.86
C ALA A 25 -5.68 -21.67 20.48
N PRO A 26 -6.13 -20.39 20.39
CA PRO A 26 -6.20 -19.74 19.10
C PRO A 26 -4.82 -19.89 18.48
N GLN A 27 -4.75 -20.64 17.38
CA GLN A 27 -3.51 -20.78 16.64
C GLN A 27 -3.06 -19.36 16.37
N ALA A 28 -1.95 -18.95 16.98
CA ALA A 28 -1.33 -17.68 16.68
C ALA A 28 -1.06 -17.75 15.18
N GLY A 29 -1.87 -17.01 14.41
CA GLY A 29 -1.70 -16.88 12.98
C GLY A 29 -0.26 -16.46 12.68
N GLY A 30 0.18 -16.71 11.46
CA GLY A 30 1.52 -16.30 11.02
C GLY A 30 1.85 -14.84 11.34
N PRO A 31 3.12 -14.43 11.14
CA PRO A 31 3.56 -13.08 11.48
C PRO A 31 2.59 -12.04 10.92
N ALA A 32 2.23 -11.03 11.72
CA ALA A 32 1.33 -9.97 11.27
C ALA A 32 1.93 -9.23 10.05
N ASN A 33 1.06 -8.75 9.15
CA ASN A 33 1.51 -7.93 8.02
C ASN A 33 2.19 -6.66 8.54
N PRO A 34 3.48 -6.42 8.24
CA PRO A 34 4.23 -5.27 8.74
C PRO A 34 3.68 -3.93 8.24
N PHE A 35 2.81 -3.90 7.22
CA PHE A 35 2.13 -2.70 6.74
C PHE A 35 0.62 -2.75 6.95
N GLY A 36 0.12 -3.72 7.73
CA GLY A 36 -1.30 -3.86 8.04
C GLY A 36 -1.88 -2.70 8.86
N TYR A 37 -1.03 -1.86 9.45
CA TYR A 37 -1.44 -0.65 10.15
C TYR A 37 -1.74 0.53 9.22
N ILE A 38 -1.35 0.48 7.94
CA ILE A 38 -1.63 1.57 7.00
C ILE A 38 -3.13 1.57 6.70
N LYS A 39 -3.76 2.72 6.93
CA LYS A 39 -5.19 2.89 6.70
C LYS A 39 -5.51 2.65 5.22
N ARG A 40 -6.45 1.74 4.97
CA ARG A 40 -7.06 1.55 3.66
C ARG A 40 -8.14 2.62 3.45
N SER A 41 -8.16 3.22 2.28
CA SER A 41 -9.21 4.16 1.88
C SER A 41 -10.57 3.48 1.90
N ALA A 42 -11.57 4.16 2.47
CA ALA A 42 -12.95 3.67 2.56
C ALA A 42 -13.59 3.47 1.18
N VAL A 43 -13.13 4.20 0.16
CA VAL A 43 -13.58 4.06 -1.24
C VAL A 43 -12.64 3.18 -2.07
N CYS A 44 -11.69 2.49 -1.44
CA CYS A 44 -10.76 1.59 -2.14
C CYS A 44 -11.54 0.46 -2.82
N GLN A 45 -11.65 0.55 -4.14
CA GLN A 45 -12.21 -0.50 -5.00
C GLN A 45 -11.14 -0.89 -6.01
N VAL A 46 -10.89 -2.20 -6.15
CA VAL A 46 -9.85 -2.72 -7.04
C VAL A 46 -10.52 -3.58 -8.10
N GLY A 47 -10.29 -3.25 -9.36
CA GLY A 47 -10.70 -4.08 -10.49
C GLY A 47 -9.84 -5.35 -10.57
N PRO A 48 -10.36 -6.43 -11.18
CA PRO A 48 -9.60 -7.66 -11.32
C PRO A 48 -8.31 -7.44 -12.12
N VAL A 49 -7.22 -8.03 -11.64
CA VAL A 49 -5.99 -8.13 -12.42
C VAL A 49 -6.25 -9.10 -13.57
N HIS A 50 -6.01 -8.66 -14.80
CA HIS A 50 -6.22 -9.48 -15.99
C HIS A 50 -5.01 -9.39 -16.93
N SER A 51 -4.77 -10.46 -17.69
CA SER A 51 -3.73 -10.49 -18.71
C SER A 51 -4.19 -9.73 -19.95
N VAL A 52 -3.33 -8.85 -20.45
CA VAL A 52 -3.52 -8.09 -21.70
C VAL A 52 -2.79 -8.79 -22.84
N SER A 53 -1.56 -9.25 -22.58
CA SER A 53 -0.74 -10.04 -23.49
C SER A 53 0.28 -10.86 -22.67
N PRO A 54 1.09 -11.75 -23.29
CA PRO A 54 2.13 -12.47 -22.56
C PRO A 54 3.05 -11.51 -21.79
N GLY A 55 3.14 -11.70 -20.47
CA GLY A 55 3.95 -10.84 -19.58
C GLY A 55 3.38 -9.45 -19.31
N GLN A 56 2.18 -9.12 -19.81
CA GLN A 56 1.52 -7.83 -19.61
C GLN A 56 0.17 -8.03 -18.92
N MET A 57 -0.02 -7.32 -17.82
CA MET A 57 -1.24 -7.32 -17.01
C MET A 57 -1.75 -5.90 -16.83
N ALA A 58 -3.04 -5.77 -16.56
CA ALA A 58 -3.65 -4.51 -16.19
C ALA A 58 -4.59 -4.66 -15.00
N ALA A 59 -4.71 -3.59 -14.23
CA ALA A 59 -5.68 -3.45 -13.15
C ALA A 59 -6.09 -1.99 -12.99
N THR A 60 -7.28 -1.79 -12.44
CA THR A 60 -7.80 -0.47 -12.09
C THR A 60 -8.03 -0.37 -10.59
N MET A 61 -8.05 0.85 -10.07
CA MET A 61 -8.51 1.09 -8.70
C MET A 61 -9.21 2.44 -8.57
N THR A 62 -10.06 2.57 -7.56
CA THR A 62 -10.61 3.83 -7.08
C THR A 62 -10.10 4.09 -5.67
N VAL A 63 -9.73 5.33 -5.34
CA VAL A 63 -9.15 5.69 -4.03
C VAL A 63 -9.43 7.16 -3.69
N ARG A 64 -9.64 7.48 -2.40
CA ARG A 64 -9.81 8.87 -1.94
C ARG A 64 -8.46 9.48 -1.57
N SER A 65 -8.22 10.73 -1.96
CA SER A 65 -6.92 11.40 -1.81
C SER A 65 -6.53 11.78 -0.38
N ASP A 66 -7.45 11.75 0.58
CA ASP A 66 -7.21 12.10 1.98
C ASP A 66 -7.39 10.91 2.96
N ASP A 67 -7.65 9.70 2.46
CA ASP A 67 -8.21 8.62 3.27
C ASP A 67 -7.35 7.37 3.40
N GLY A 68 -6.08 7.45 3.02
CA GLY A 68 -5.15 6.32 3.04
C GLY A 68 -4.98 5.69 1.66
N ASN A 69 -4.56 4.43 1.62
CA ASN A 69 -4.12 3.77 0.39
C ASN A 69 -5.17 2.85 -0.24
N CYS A 70 -4.91 2.42 -1.47
CA CYS A 70 -5.59 1.29 -2.09
C CYS A 70 -4.56 0.31 -2.65
N GLY A 71 -4.82 -0.99 -2.55
CA GLY A 71 -3.81 -2.04 -2.76
C GLY A 71 -4.27 -3.17 -3.67
N ILE A 72 -3.47 -3.49 -4.68
CA ILE A 72 -3.57 -4.69 -5.52
C ILE A 72 -2.64 -5.76 -4.95
N VAL A 73 -3.08 -7.03 -4.99
CA VAL A 73 -2.27 -8.17 -4.58
C VAL A 73 -2.03 -9.07 -5.80
N VAL A 74 -0.78 -9.43 -6.05
CA VAL A 74 -0.38 -10.33 -7.15
C VAL A 74 0.55 -11.43 -6.67
N GLN A 75 0.57 -12.53 -7.42
CA GLN A 75 1.44 -13.68 -7.23
C GLN A 75 1.90 -14.21 -8.59
N GLN A 76 3.00 -14.95 -8.58
CA GLN A 76 3.44 -15.74 -9.73
C GLN A 76 2.49 -16.92 -9.94
N THR A 77 2.47 -17.44 -11.18
CA THR A 77 1.93 -18.78 -11.47
C THR A 77 2.68 -19.81 -10.61
N GLY A 78 2.01 -20.37 -9.61
CA GLY A 78 2.64 -21.21 -8.57
C GLY A 78 2.47 -20.69 -7.13
N GLY A 79 1.83 -19.54 -6.94
CA GLY A 79 1.42 -19.04 -5.61
C GLY A 79 2.55 -18.43 -4.78
N GLN A 80 3.65 -18.04 -5.43
CA GLN A 80 4.78 -17.38 -4.79
C GLN A 80 4.77 -15.88 -5.08
N ALA A 81 5.39 -15.09 -4.20
CA ALA A 81 5.62 -13.67 -4.45
C ALA A 81 6.62 -13.49 -5.61
N TYR A 82 6.62 -12.31 -6.22
CA TYR A 82 7.69 -11.93 -7.14
C TYR A 82 9.01 -11.76 -6.38
N ALA A 83 10.12 -12.16 -6.98
CA ALA A 83 11.45 -12.09 -6.35
C ALA A 83 11.90 -10.65 -6.10
N SER A 84 11.56 -9.75 -7.02
CA SER A 84 11.77 -8.30 -6.87
C SER A 84 10.82 -7.52 -7.76
N PHE A 85 10.78 -6.21 -7.59
CA PHE A 85 9.85 -5.33 -8.28
C PHE A 85 10.43 -3.92 -8.41
N GLY A 86 9.85 -3.14 -9.32
CA GLY A 86 10.14 -1.73 -9.49
C GLY A 86 8.94 -0.98 -10.07
N VAL A 87 8.98 0.35 -10.06
CA VAL A 87 7.93 1.19 -10.62
C VAL A 87 8.52 2.09 -11.69
N SER A 88 8.05 1.96 -12.93
CA SER A 88 8.46 2.79 -14.06
C SER A 88 7.46 2.67 -15.22
N PRO A 89 6.80 3.77 -15.65
CA PRO A 89 6.85 5.09 -15.03
C PRO A 89 6.24 5.11 -13.63
N ALA A 90 6.71 6.04 -12.78
CA ALA A 90 6.12 6.32 -11.47
C ALA A 90 4.78 7.06 -11.62
N PRO A 91 3.86 6.95 -10.63
CA PRO A 91 2.65 7.76 -10.63
C PRO A 91 3.00 9.26 -10.58
N GLU A 92 2.25 10.08 -11.32
CA GLU A 92 2.47 11.53 -11.36
C GLU A 92 1.79 12.25 -10.18
N HIS A 93 0.70 11.68 -9.68
CA HIS A 93 -0.20 12.31 -8.70
C HIS A 93 -0.34 11.48 -7.43
N GLY A 94 0.68 10.71 -7.09
CA GLY A 94 0.74 9.95 -5.85
C GLY A 94 2.06 9.20 -5.68
N LYS A 95 2.02 8.17 -4.84
CA LYS A 95 3.17 7.28 -4.59
C LYS A 95 2.72 5.83 -4.62
N ALA A 96 3.50 4.99 -5.32
CA ALA A 96 3.35 3.56 -5.27
C ALA A 96 4.35 2.97 -4.27
N PHE A 97 3.88 2.07 -3.40
CA PHE A 97 4.70 1.33 -2.46
C PHE A 97 4.44 -0.16 -2.62
N ILE A 98 5.52 -0.94 -2.80
CA ILE A 98 5.44 -2.37 -3.11
C ILE A 98 6.24 -3.14 -2.07
N TYR A 99 5.67 -4.24 -1.59
CA TYR A 99 6.33 -5.12 -0.63
C TYR A 99 5.86 -6.56 -0.78
N ASN A 100 6.67 -7.51 -0.31
CA ASN A 100 6.30 -8.91 -0.23
C ASN A 100 5.90 -9.27 1.20
N PHE A 101 4.83 -10.04 1.35
CA PHE A 101 4.41 -10.60 2.63
C PHE A 101 3.60 -11.87 2.40
N ALA A 102 3.85 -12.92 3.19
CA ALA A 102 3.11 -14.19 3.14
C ALA A 102 2.91 -14.74 1.70
N ASN A 103 3.98 -14.84 0.90
CA ASN A 103 3.98 -15.30 -0.49
C ASN A 103 3.16 -14.45 -1.49
N HIS A 104 2.79 -13.23 -1.11
CA HIS A 104 2.14 -12.27 -1.99
C HIS A 104 3.01 -11.04 -2.23
N THR A 105 2.89 -10.45 -3.42
CA THR A 105 3.42 -9.12 -3.72
C THR A 105 2.27 -8.12 -3.66
N TYR A 106 2.36 -7.19 -2.72
CA TYR A 106 1.39 -6.12 -2.51
C TYR A 106 1.84 -4.88 -3.24
N VAL A 107 0.99 -4.31 -4.08
CA VAL A 107 1.18 -3.04 -4.78
C VAL A 107 0.18 -2.05 -4.21
N THR A 108 0.65 -1.09 -3.41
CA THR A 108 -0.21 -0.06 -2.81
C THR A 108 0.02 1.29 -3.45
N TYR A 109 -1.03 2.09 -3.52
CA TYR A 109 -1.02 3.45 -4.06
C TYR A 109 -1.68 4.42 -3.09
N THR A 110 -1.00 5.52 -2.81
CA THR A 110 -1.49 6.65 -2.02
C THR A 110 -1.46 7.90 -2.89
N PRO A 111 -2.62 8.51 -3.21
CA PRO A 111 -2.66 9.75 -3.97
C PRO A 111 -2.06 10.93 -3.21
N ASN A 112 -1.68 11.97 -3.94
CA ASN A 112 -1.43 13.28 -3.35
C ASN A 112 -2.76 13.85 -2.83
N THR A 113 -2.73 14.42 -1.63
CA THR A 113 -3.92 15.01 -1.00
C THR A 113 -4.57 16.05 -1.92
N ALA A 114 -5.90 16.02 -1.97
CA ALA A 114 -6.74 16.90 -2.78
C ALA A 114 -6.60 16.77 -4.31
N TYR A 115 -5.80 15.82 -4.80
CA TYR A 115 -5.84 15.46 -6.21
C TYR A 115 -7.14 14.73 -6.55
N ALA A 116 -7.76 15.09 -7.67
CA ALA A 116 -8.87 14.37 -8.28
C ALA A 116 -8.58 14.16 -9.76
N GLY A 117 -8.83 12.96 -10.26
CA GLY A 117 -8.55 12.60 -11.65
C GLY A 117 -7.91 11.22 -11.79
N GLN A 118 -7.44 10.92 -13.00
CA GLN A 118 -6.75 9.66 -13.27
C GLN A 118 -5.26 9.78 -12.97
N ASP A 119 -4.67 8.72 -12.42
CA ASP A 119 -3.22 8.56 -12.35
C ASP A 119 -2.84 7.18 -12.91
N ARG A 120 -1.66 7.08 -13.51
CA ARG A 120 -1.19 5.87 -14.20
C ARG A 120 0.25 5.59 -13.87
N PHE A 121 0.54 4.33 -13.59
CA PHE A 121 1.91 3.86 -13.37
C PHE A 121 2.05 2.41 -13.82
N THR A 122 3.29 1.96 -13.97
CA THR A 122 3.58 0.57 -14.33
C THR A 122 4.50 -0.05 -13.31
N VAL A 123 4.11 -1.22 -12.81
CA VAL A 123 4.94 -2.04 -11.94
C VAL A 123 5.67 -3.07 -12.78
N THR A 124 7.00 -3.06 -12.71
CA THR A 124 7.84 -4.13 -13.23
C THR A 124 7.95 -5.22 -12.18
N LEU A 125 7.59 -6.46 -12.54
CA LEU A 125 7.57 -7.62 -11.66
C LEU A 125 8.62 -8.63 -12.14
N ILE A 126 9.55 -8.99 -11.25
CA ILE A 126 10.68 -9.89 -11.57
C ILE A 126 10.44 -11.24 -10.89
N ARG A 127 10.33 -12.29 -11.69
CA ARG A 127 10.07 -13.66 -11.19
C ARG A 127 11.26 -14.31 -10.48
N GLY A 128 12.49 -13.93 -10.85
CA GLY A 128 13.72 -14.60 -10.44
C GLY A 128 14.17 -15.68 -11.44
N GLY A 129 15.37 -16.23 -11.24
CA GLY A 129 15.87 -17.36 -12.05
C GLY A 129 16.05 -17.08 -13.55
N GLY A 130 16.27 -15.82 -13.94
CA GLY A 130 16.43 -15.42 -15.35
C GLY A 130 15.14 -15.47 -16.18
N GLN A 131 13.99 -15.73 -15.56
CA GLN A 131 12.70 -15.76 -16.23
C GLN A 131 12.31 -14.38 -16.78
N PRO A 132 11.47 -14.31 -17.84
CA PRO A 132 10.94 -13.06 -18.36
C PRO A 132 10.26 -12.23 -17.27
N ARG A 133 10.40 -10.90 -17.39
CA ARG A 133 9.68 -9.96 -16.51
C ARG A 133 8.21 -9.92 -16.90
N GLU A 134 7.38 -9.64 -15.90
CA GLU A 134 5.99 -9.27 -16.10
C GLU A 134 5.81 -7.79 -15.78
N TYR A 135 4.78 -7.18 -16.34
CA TYR A 135 4.45 -5.78 -16.09
C TYR A 135 2.98 -5.65 -15.75
N LEU A 136 2.67 -4.85 -14.73
CA LEU A 136 1.32 -4.53 -14.32
C LEU A 136 1.08 -3.04 -14.55
N ALA A 137 0.27 -2.72 -15.55
CA ALA A 137 -0.24 -1.37 -15.76
C ALA A 137 -1.38 -1.10 -14.78
N VAL A 138 -1.24 -0.04 -13.97
CA VAL A 138 -2.24 0.37 -12.99
C VAL A 138 -2.85 1.70 -13.41
N THR A 139 -4.17 1.76 -13.49
CA THR A 139 -4.92 3.02 -13.65
C THR A 139 -5.73 3.30 -12.39
N ALA A 140 -5.36 4.34 -11.66
CA ALA A 140 -6.08 4.80 -10.48
C ALA A 140 -7.06 5.92 -10.84
N THR A 141 -8.29 5.85 -10.34
CA THR A 141 -9.26 6.94 -10.34
C THR A 141 -9.29 7.53 -8.94
N VAL A 142 -8.82 8.77 -8.81
CA VAL A 142 -8.70 9.45 -7.52
C VAL A 142 -9.89 10.37 -7.30
N ASP A 143 -10.56 10.17 -6.16
CA ASP A 143 -11.62 11.03 -5.66
C ASP A 143 -11.06 12.01 -4.61
N ALA A 144 -11.50 13.26 -4.68
CA ALA A 144 -11.21 14.29 -3.68
C ALA A 144 -12.48 14.90 -3.06
N THR A 145 -13.61 14.19 -3.17
CA THR A 145 -14.89 14.65 -2.59
C THR A 145 -14.74 14.85 -1.08
N GLY A 146 -15.04 16.07 -0.63
CA GLY A 146 -14.98 16.45 0.79
C GLY A 146 -13.59 16.81 1.32
N VAL A 147 -12.56 16.84 0.47
CA VAL A 147 -11.20 17.22 0.90
C VAL A 147 -11.10 18.73 1.07
N VAL A 148 -10.87 19.18 2.29
CA VAL A 148 -10.60 20.60 2.61
C VAL A 148 -9.10 20.81 2.63
N VAL A 149 -8.56 21.56 1.67
CA VAL A 149 -7.16 22.01 1.71
C VAL A 149 -7.05 23.24 2.60
N PRO A 150 -6.26 23.21 3.69
CA PRO A 150 -6.00 24.40 4.47
C PRO A 150 -5.35 25.45 3.57
N VAL A 151 -5.92 26.66 3.52
CA VAL A 151 -5.24 27.80 2.87
C VAL A 151 -4.00 28.11 3.72
N PRO A 152 -2.79 28.16 3.14
CA PRO A 152 -1.61 28.56 3.88
C PRO A 152 -1.80 29.97 4.46
N ALA A 153 -1.67 30.11 5.78
CA ALA A 153 -1.89 31.38 6.48
C ALA A 153 -0.79 32.45 6.24
N VAL A 154 0.16 32.19 5.33
CA VAL A 154 1.23 33.13 4.98
C VAL A 154 1.33 33.21 3.46
N SER A 155 0.72 34.24 2.88
CA SER A 155 1.16 34.74 1.58
C SER A 155 2.62 35.17 1.73
N ALA A 156 3.51 34.54 0.96
CA ALA A 156 4.90 35.00 0.87
C ALA A 156 4.91 36.51 0.62
N PRO A 157 5.71 37.32 1.33
CA PRO A 157 5.85 38.74 1.02
C PRO A 157 6.20 38.87 -0.46
N ALA A 158 5.43 39.67 -1.19
CA ALA A 158 5.74 39.96 -2.58
C ALA A 158 7.19 40.44 -2.66
N VAL A 159 8.05 39.67 -3.32
CA VAL A 159 9.41 40.10 -3.63
C VAL A 159 9.25 41.36 -4.49
N PRO A 160 9.70 42.55 -4.04
CA PRO A 160 9.59 43.75 -4.86
C PRO A 160 10.39 43.51 -6.14
N ALA A 161 9.74 43.76 -7.28
CA ALA A 161 10.37 43.65 -8.58
C ALA A 161 11.64 44.51 -8.61
N LYS A 162 12.79 43.86 -8.85
CA LYS A 162 14.06 44.54 -9.09
C LYS A 162 13.88 45.46 -10.31
N PRO A 163 14.21 46.76 -10.22
CA PRO A 163 14.12 47.66 -11.37
C PRO A 163 14.95 47.11 -12.53
N ALA A 164 14.36 47.10 -13.72
CA ALA A 164 15.03 46.71 -14.96
C ALA A 164 16.29 47.56 -15.16
N ALA A 165 17.42 46.90 -15.37
CA ALA A 165 18.66 47.58 -15.70
C ALA A 165 18.53 48.25 -17.07
N THR A 166 18.79 49.55 -17.11
CA THR A 166 18.84 50.37 -18.33
C THR A 166 19.85 49.78 -19.33
N PRO A 167 19.51 49.63 -20.62
CA PRO A 167 20.45 49.07 -21.59
C PRO A 167 21.60 50.06 -21.84
N VAL A 168 22.83 49.63 -21.52
CA VAL A 168 24.05 50.36 -21.87
C VAL A 168 24.24 50.30 -23.39
N ARG A 169 24.07 51.45 -24.05
CA ARG A 169 24.29 51.62 -25.49
C ARG A 169 25.78 51.49 -25.83
N ARG A 170 26.18 50.34 -26.38
CA ARG A 170 27.54 50.16 -26.94
C ARG A 170 27.71 51.09 -28.14
N ARG A 171 28.69 52.00 -28.07
CA ARG A 171 29.16 52.77 -29.23
C ARG A 171 29.96 51.84 -30.15
N ALA A 172 29.53 51.71 -31.39
CA ALA A 172 30.30 51.03 -32.43
C ALA A 172 31.54 51.87 -32.77
N ALA A 173 32.73 51.28 -32.67
CA ALA A 173 33.95 51.85 -33.18
C ALA A 173 33.97 51.68 -34.70
N THR A 174 34.07 52.79 -35.43
CA THR A 174 34.28 52.81 -36.88
C THR A 174 35.78 52.75 -37.15
N THR A 175 36.26 51.61 -37.66
CA THR A 175 37.60 51.48 -38.24
C THR A 175 37.62 52.21 -39.59
N ARG A 176 38.46 53.25 -39.71
CA ARG A 176 38.83 53.85 -41.00
C ARG A 176 40.12 53.20 -41.49
N HIS A 177 40.08 52.71 -42.73
CA HIS A 177 41.24 52.30 -43.50
C HIS A 177 42.02 53.53 -44.00
N HIS A 178 43.34 53.51 -43.85
CA HIS A 178 44.33 54.08 -44.77
C HIS A 178 45.61 53.26 -44.68
#